data_AF-A0A0D1ZXU4-F1
#
_entry.id   AF-A0A0D1ZXU4-F1
#
_cell.length_a   1.000
_cell.length_b   1.000
_cell.length_c   1.000
_cell.angle_alpha   90.00
_cell.angle_beta   90.00
_cell.angle_gamma   90.00
#
_symmetry.space_group_name_H-M   'P 1'
#
loop_
_entity.id
_entity.type
_entity.pdbx_description
1 polymer ?
#
loop_
_entity_poly.entity_id
_entity_poly.type
_entity_poly.pdbx_seq_one_letter_code
_entity_poly.pdbx_strand_id
1 'polypeptide(L)'
;MVGIRIFATIAFFGSTMAHFGPRPPVRNPGCGDVDVFFTGLPPFHPLVIEQGFDPNMVNNALRRDAAEIVEAGYNLRGESRKRG
;
A
#
# COMPACT_ATOMS: atom_id res chain seq x y z
N MET A 1 -64.87 -12.35 -16.94
CA MET A 1 -63.57 -12.62 -17.60
C MET A 1 -63.00 -11.32 -18.12
N VAL A 2 -62.19 -10.61 -17.32
CA VAL A 2 -61.34 -9.47 -17.74
C VAL A 2 -60.17 -9.36 -16.75
N GLY A 3 -58.94 -9.50 -17.26
CA GLY A 3 -57.80 -8.66 -16.85
C GLY A 3 -57.00 -9.02 -15.59
N ILE A 4 -56.19 -10.08 -15.61
CA ILE A 4 -55.03 -10.19 -14.71
C ILE A 4 -53.89 -9.40 -15.34
N ARG A 5 -53.69 -8.16 -14.90
CA ARG A 5 -52.49 -7.35 -15.19
C ARG A 5 -51.43 -7.63 -14.14
N ILE A 6 -50.57 -8.62 -14.37
CA ILE A 6 -49.31 -8.79 -13.63
C ILE A 6 -48.21 -9.07 -14.65
N PHE A 7 -47.73 -8.01 -15.30
CA PHE A 7 -46.53 -8.03 -16.12
C PHE A 7 -45.84 -6.69 -15.95
N ALA A 8 -44.99 -6.56 -14.93
CA ALA A 8 -43.84 -5.65 -14.88
C ALA A 8 -43.12 -5.73 -13.52
N THR A 9 -42.68 -6.93 -13.12
CA THR A 9 -41.53 -7.08 -12.22
C THR A 9 -40.53 -7.98 -12.91
N ILE A 10 -40.08 -7.53 -14.09
CA ILE A 10 -38.92 -8.12 -14.76
C ILE A 10 -37.71 -7.74 -13.90
N ALA A 11 -37.28 -8.75 -13.15
CA ALA A 11 -35.97 -8.95 -12.55
C ALA A 11 -34.90 -7.92 -12.94
N PHE A 12 -34.68 -6.94 -12.06
CA PHE A 12 -33.35 -6.34 -11.88
C PHE A 12 -32.47 -7.34 -11.11
N PHE A 13 -32.11 -8.45 -11.76
CA PHE A 13 -31.00 -9.31 -11.33
C PHE A 13 -29.90 -9.23 -12.40
N GLY A 14 -29.40 -8.00 -12.58
CA GLY A 14 -28.21 -7.72 -13.38
C GLY A 14 -26.95 -8.08 -12.59
N SER A 15 -26.51 -9.32 -12.76
CA SER A 15 -25.13 -9.82 -12.75
C SER A 15 -24.02 -8.97 -12.11
N THR A 16 -23.62 -9.31 -10.88
CA THR A 16 -22.21 -9.32 -10.49
C THR A 16 -21.83 -10.74 -10.10
N MET A 17 -21.34 -11.53 -11.07
CA MET A 17 -20.59 -12.74 -10.71
C MET A 17 -19.26 -12.26 -10.13
N ALA A 18 -19.21 -12.08 -8.81
CA ALA A 18 -17.94 -12.04 -8.13
C ALA A 18 -17.20 -13.33 -8.49
N HIS A 19 -16.02 -13.21 -9.08
CA HIS A 19 -15.16 -14.35 -9.43
C HIS A 19 -14.83 -15.15 -8.16
N PHE A 20 -15.65 -16.14 -7.83
CA PHE A 20 -15.34 -17.21 -6.89
C PHE A 20 -14.48 -18.28 -7.59
N GLY A 21 -13.34 -17.85 -8.14
CA GLY A 21 -12.25 -18.79 -8.41
C GLY A 21 -11.58 -19.19 -7.09
N PRO A 22 -10.92 -20.35 -7.00
CA PRO A 22 -10.05 -20.65 -5.89
C PRO A 22 -9.04 -19.51 -5.73
N ARG A 23 -9.04 -18.83 -4.57
CA ARG A 23 -8.00 -17.85 -4.27
C ARG A 23 -6.66 -18.62 -4.27
N PRO A 24 -5.63 -18.13 -4.96
CA PRO A 24 -4.32 -18.76 -4.86
C PRO A 24 -3.92 -18.83 -3.38
N PRO A 25 -3.24 -19.91 -2.94
CA PRO A 25 -2.82 -20.02 -1.56
C PRO A 25 -1.95 -18.82 -1.21
N VAL A 26 -2.37 -18.06 -0.19
CA VAL A 26 -1.58 -16.95 0.34
C VAL A 26 -0.32 -17.57 0.93
N ARG A 27 0.81 -17.42 0.24
CA ARG A 27 2.11 -17.77 0.80
C ARG A 27 2.50 -16.67 1.78
N ASN A 28 2.95 -17.07 2.97
CA ASN A 28 3.67 -16.15 3.83
C ASN A 28 4.94 -15.73 3.07
N PRO A 29 5.16 -14.43 2.86
CA PRO A 29 6.37 -13.97 2.20
C PRO A 29 7.61 -14.37 3.01
N GLY A 30 8.65 -14.82 2.33
CA GLY A 30 9.95 -15.07 2.90
C GLY A 30 10.74 -13.77 3.12
N CYS A 31 11.91 -13.90 3.74
CA CYS A 31 12.88 -12.82 3.84
C CYS A 31 13.28 -12.35 2.43
N GLY A 32 13.15 -11.05 2.16
CA GLY A 32 13.46 -10.44 0.88
C GLY A 32 12.34 -10.50 -0.17
N ASP A 33 11.17 -11.07 0.15
CA ASP A 33 10.03 -11.10 -0.79
C ASP A 33 9.20 -9.80 -0.73
N VAL A 34 9.36 -9.01 0.33
CA VAL A 34 8.57 -7.80 0.57
C VAL A 34 9.46 -6.58 0.43
N ASP A 35 9.14 -5.74 -0.56
CA ASP A 35 9.76 -4.43 -0.74
C ASP A 35 9.06 -3.37 0.11
N VAL A 36 9.84 -2.59 0.84
CA VAL A 36 9.39 -1.46 1.67
C VAL A 36 9.92 -0.16 1.07
N PHE A 37 9.01 0.78 0.86
CA PHE A 37 9.32 2.10 0.29
C PHE A 37 9.09 3.18 1.34
N PHE A 38 10.11 4.00 1.61
CA PHE A 38 9.89 5.24 2.35
C PHE A 38 9.16 6.23 1.45
N THR A 39 8.01 6.68 1.91
CA THR A 39 7.21 7.70 1.26
C THR A 39 7.17 8.94 2.13
N GLY A 40 7.01 10.11 1.51
CA GLY A 40 6.95 11.39 2.21
C GLY A 40 8.07 12.35 1.82
N LEU A 41 8.24 13.38 2.66
CA LEU A 41 9.20 14.44 2.42
C LEU A 41 10.58 14.05 2.95
N PRO A 42 11.68 14.35 2.23
CA PRO A 42 13.02 14.10 2.74
C PRO A 42 13.33 14.97 3.96
N PRO A 43 14.30 14.58 4.82
CA PRO A 43 14.60 15.30 6.07
C PRO A 43 14.90 16.79 5.89
N PHE A 44 15.56 17.15 4.79
CA PHE A 44 15.95 18.52 4.48
C PHE A 44 14.93 19.26 3.59
N HIS A 45 13.72 18.73 3.47
CA HIS A 45 12.67 19.41 2.72
C HIS A 45 12.22 20.69 3.46
N PRO A 46 11.97 21.82 2.77
CA PRO A 46 11.55 23.07 3.42
C PRO A 46 10.35 22.92 4.35
N LEU A 47 9.31 22.19 3.91
CA LEU A 47 8.13 21.92 4.72
C LEU A 47 8.43 21.13 6.02
N VAL A 48 9.48 20.30 6.08
CA VAL A 48 9.87 19.58 7.30
C VAL A 48 10.53 20.54 8.29
N ILE A 49 11.34 21.48 7.78
CA ILE A 49 11.99 22.53 8.57
C ILE A 49 10.93 23.52 9.09
N GLU A 50 10.00 23.94 8.24
CA GLU A 50 8.91 24.87 8.60
C GLU A 50 7.96 24.30 9.65
N GLN A 51 7.80 22.96 9.69
CA GLN A 51 7.08 22.27 10.76
C GLN A 51 7.83 22.28 12.10
N GLY A 52 9.06 22.78 12.14
CA GLY A 52 9.89 22.88 13.35
C GLY A 52 10.68 21.61 13.67
N PHE A 53 10.77 20.64 12.75
CA PHE A 53 11.61 19.48 12.93
C PHE A 53 13.07 19.81 12.62
N ASP A 54 14.01 19.30 13.43
CA ASP A 54 15.44 19.32 13.08
C ASP A 54 15.73 18.27 12.00
N PRO A 55 16.16 18.69 10.78
CA PRO A 55 16.47 17.78 9.69
C PRO A 55 17.50 16.70 10.06
N ASN A 56 18.46 17.02 10.93
CA ASN A 56 19.51 16.08 11.31
C ASN A 56 18.96 14.95 12.17
N MET A 57 18.08 15.28 13.13
CA MET A 57 17.40 14.26 13.92
C MET A 57 16.49 13.38 13.06
N VAL A 58 15.73 13.97 12.14
CA VAL A 58 14.86 13.22 11.23
C VAL A 58 15.68 12.27 10.35
N ASN A 59 16.80 12.75 9.80
CA ASN A 59 17.69 11.91 8.99
C ASN A 59 18.29 10.75 9.79
N ASN A 60 18.71 10.99 11.04
CA ASN A 60 19.24 9.94 11.90
C ASN A 60 18.17 8.89 12.26
N ALA A 61 16.93 9.33 12.52
CA ALA A 61 15.82 8.42 12.76
C ALA A 61 15.55 7.53 11.53
N LEU A 62 15.42 8.12 10.34
CA LEU A 62 15.18 7.35 9.10
C LEU A 62 16.30 6.34 8.81
N ARG A 63 17.56 6.66 9.12
CA ARG A 63 18.69 5.72 8.93
C ARG A 63 18.64 4.56 9.91
N ARG A 64 18.20 4.80 11.15
CA ARG A 64 18.01 3.73 12.14
C ARG A 64 16.85 2.83 11.71
N ASP A 65 15.72 3.42 11.34
CA ASP A 65 14.53 2.68 10.91
C ASP A 65 14.82 1.87 9.63
N ALA A 66 15.61 2.44 8.71
CA ALA A 66 16.10 1.70 7.53
C ALA A 66 16.90 0.45 7.90
N ALA A 67 17.76 0.53 8.92
CA ALA A 67 18.57 -0.61 9.36
C ALA A 67 17.69 -1.70 9.99
N GLU A 68 16.72 -1.31 10.82
CA GLU A 68 15.78 -2.24 11.46
C GLU A 68 14.90 -2.97 10.44
N ILE A 69 14.44 -2.26 9.41
CA ILE A 69 13.65 -2.85 8.31
C ILE A 69 14.48 -3.88 7.53
N VAL A 70 15.76 -3.60 7.27
CA VAL A 70 16.65 -4.54 6.58
C VAL A 70 16.97 -5.75 7.48
N GLU A 71 17.20 -5.53 8.77
CA GLU A 71 17.43 -6.61 9.75
C GLU A 71 16.21 -7.53 9.89
N ALA A 72 15.00 -6.97 9.84
CA ALA A 72 13.75 -7.72 9.82
C ALA A 72 13.52 -8.51 8.51
N GLY A 73 14.44 -8.40 7.53
CA GLY A 73 14.41 -9.19 6.30
C GLY A 73 13.57 -8.57 5.19
N TYR A 74 13.26 -7.28 5.26
CA TYR A 74 12.58 -6.57 4.17
C TYR A 74 13.59 -5.97 3.19
N ASN A 75 13.19 -5.84 1.92
CA ASN A 75 13.97 -5.12 0.93
C ASN A 75 13.61 -3.63 1.00
N LEU A 76 14.48 -2.81 1.56
CA LEU A 76 14.28 -1.36 1.52
C LEU A 76 14.57 -0.83 0.10
N ARG A 77 13.54 -0.33 -0.58
CA ARG A 77 13.62 0.29 -1.90
C ARG A 77 13.28 1.76 -1.77
N GLY A 78 14.27 2.62 -1.85
CA GLY A 78 14.07 4.06 -1.65
C GLY A 78 15.29 4.82 -2.11
N GLU A 79 15.08 5.70 -3.08
CA GLU A 79 16.13 6.48 -3.70
C GLU A 79 16.64 7.57 -2.75
N SER A 80 17.69 7.25 -2.01
CA SER A 80 18.81 8.18 -1.74
C SER A 80 20.16 7.46 -1.89
N ARG A 81 20.21 6.38 -2.68
CA ARG A 81 21.47 5.91 -3.24
C ARG A 81 21.78 6.81 -4.43
N LYS A 82 22.44 7.96 -4.19
CA LYS A 82 23.17 8.62 -5.28
C LYS A 82 24.04 7.53 -5.91
N ARG A 83 23.73 7.16 -7.15
CA ARG A 83 24.69 6.45 -7.99
C ARG A 83 25.87 7.41 -8.14
N GLY A 84 26.93 7.15 -7.38
CA GLY A 84 28.24 7.71 -7.63
C GLY A 84 28.85 7.03 -8.85
#